data_AF-A0A9D4C3K1-F1
#
_entry.id   AF-A0A9D4C3K1-F1
#
_cell.length_a   1.000
_cell.length_b   1.000
_cell.length_c   1.000
_cell.angle_alpha   90.00
_cell.angle_beta   90.00
_cell.angle_gamma   90.00
#
_symmetry.space_group_name_H-M   'P 1'
#
loop_
_entity.id
_entity.type
_entity.pdbx_description
1 polymer ?
#
loop_
_entity_poly.entity_id
_entity_poly.type
_entity_poly.pdbx_seq_one_letter_code
_entity_poly.pdbx_strand_id
1 'polypeptide(L)' 'MRFLDCTKGAKEPSRSVLDVGVENALNFSGFDEKMFFKRGGKYVWSKADMQLDW' A
#
# COMPACT_ATOMS: atom_id res chain seq x y z
N MET A 1 1.85 13.01 5.29
CA MET A 1 1.88 11.90 4.29
C MET A 1 0.47 11.64 3.76
N ARG A 2 0.31 11.10 2.54
CA ARG A 2 -0.98 10.88 1.84
C ARG A 2 -0.95 9.56 1.07
N PHE A 3 -2.10 8.91 0.91
CA PHE A 3 -2.30 7.86 -0.09
C PHE A 3 -2.61 8.47 -1.47
N LEU A 4 -2.25 7.75 -2.54
CA LEU A 4 -2.47 8.14 -3.93
C LEU A 4 -3.35 7.10 -4.63
N ASP A 5 -4.53 7.51 -5.08
CA ASP A 5 -5.43 6.69 -5.89
C ASP A 5 -4.98 6.72 -7.36
N CYS A 6 -4.77 5.52 -7.92
CA CYS A 6 -4.32 5.30 -9.30
C CYS A 6 -5.40 4.68 -10.21
N THR A 7 -6.63 4.51 -9.74
CA THR A 7 -7.70 3.77 -10.45
C THR A 7 -8.11 4.42 -11.78
N LYS A 8 -7.89 5.72 -11.94
CA LYS A 8 -8.23 6.49 -13.15
C LYS A 8 -7.04 6.82 -14.06
N GLY A 9 -5.87 6.20 -13.82
CA GLY A 9 -4.64 6.51 -14.57
C GLY A 9 -3.96 7.84 -14.20
N ALA A 10 -4.44 8.52 -13.16
CA ALA A 10 -3.79 9.66 -12.53
C ALA A 10 -3.30 9.28 -11.12
N LYS A 11 -2.61 10.19 -10.41
CA LYS A 11 -2.28 10.02 -8.97
C LYS A 11 -3.08 11.02 -8.17
N GLU A 12 -4.29 10.66 -7.77
CA GLU A 12 -5.19 11.52 -6.99
C GLU A 12 -4.88 11.40 -5.49
N PRO A 13 -4.46 12.47 -4.81
CA PRO A 13 -4.09 12.39 -3.40
C PRO A 13 -5.29 12.42 -2.46
N SER A 14 -5.28 11.56 -1.45
CA SER A 14 -6.17 11.67 -0.27
C SER A 14 -5.81 12.87 0.62
N ARG A 15 -6.66 13.18 1.61
CA ARG A 15 -6.30 14.10 2.71
C ARG A 15 -5.12 13.53 3.51
N SER A 16 -4.35 14.38 4.18
CA SER A 16 -3.17 13.88 4.90
C SER A 16 -3.57 12.99 6.07
N VAL A 17 -2.86 11.87 6.24
CA VAL A 17 -3.00 11.01 7.44
C VAL A 17 -2.72 11.77 8.74
N LEU A 18 -1.97 12.88 8.67
CA LEU A 18 -1.69 13.74 9.82
C LEU A 18 -2.90 14.59 10.22
N ASP A 19 -3.83 14.82 9.30
CA ASP A 19 -5.02 15.64 9.52
C ASP A 19 -6.24 14.79 9.88
N VAL A 20 -6.37 13.61 9.24
CA VAL A 20 -7.58 12.79 9.34
C VAL A 20 -7.35 11.39 9.90
N GLY A 21 -6.11 11.02 10.21
CA GLY A 21 -5.74 9.67 10.61
C GLY A 21 -5.64 8.70 9.42
N VAL A 22 -5.10 7.51 9.68
CA VAL A 22 -4.83 6.51 8.64
C VAL A 22 -6.12 5.91 8.08
N GLU A 23 -7.04 5.48 8.95
CA GLU A 23 -8.29 4.82 8.55
C GLU A 23 -9.11 5.69 7.58
N ASN A 24 -9.33 6.96 7.93
CA ASN A 24 -10.07 7.88 7.06
C ASN A 24 -9.36 8.16 5.74
N ALA A 25 -8.04 8.29 5.72
CA ALA A 25 -7.29 8.52 4.49
C ALA A 25 -7.24 7.27 3.60
N LEU A 26 -7.17 6.07 4.19
CA LEU A 26 -7.07 4.80 3.49
C LEU A 26 -8.32 4.50 2.65
N ASN A 27 -9.50 4.92 3.11
CA ASN A 27 -10.76 4.81 2.37
C ASN A 27 -10.71 5.44 0.96
N PHE A 28 -9.75 6.34 0.70
CA PHE A 28 -9.57 7.04 -0.58
C PHE A 28 -8.27 6.65 -1.30
N SER A 29 -7.66 5.51 -0.96
CA SER A 29 -6.36 5.12 -1.54
C SER A 29 -6.46 4.43 -2.89
N GLY A 30 -7.65 3.99 -3.31
CA GLY A 30 -7.83 3.17 -4.52
C GLY A 30 -7.10 1.82 -4.45
N PHE A 31 -6.83 1.29 -3.26
CA PHE A 31 -6.04 0.07 -3.09
C PHE A 31 -6.88 -1.18 -3.41
N ASP A 32 -6.41 -1.99 -4.36
CA ASP A 32 -6.97 -3.31 -4.65
C ASP A 32 -6.18 -4.40 -3.91
N GLU A 33 -6.73 -4.85 -2.79
CA GLU A 33 -6.14 -5.91 -1.96
C GLU A 33 -6.02 -7.24 -2.70
N LYS A 34 -7.00 -7.59 -3.55
CA LYS A 34 -6.97 -8.84 -4.30
C LYS A 34 -5.82 -8.83 -5.30
N MET A 35 -5.63 -7.71 -5.99
CA MET A 35 -4.52 -7.56 -6.93
C MET A 35 -3.16 -7.53 -6.22
N PHE A 36 -3.09 -6.96 -5.01
CA PHE A 36 -1.89 -7.02 -4.17
C PHE A 36 -1.47 -8.46 -3.85
N PHE A 37 -2.41 -9.32 -3.46
CA PHE A 37 -2.10 -10.74 -3.23
C PHE A 37 -1.79 -11.49 -4.52
N LYS A 38 -2.57 -11.27 -5.58
CA LYS A 38 -2.37 -11.92 -6.89
C LYS A 38 -0.96 -11.69 -7.45
N ARG A 39 -0.38 -10.52 -7.22
CA ARG A 39 0.99 -10.18 -7.68
C ARG A 39 2.11 -10.60 -6.73
N GLY A 40 1.82 -11.39 -5.69
CA GLY A 40 2.81 -11.81 -4.68
C GLY A 40 3.22 -10.68 -3.74
N GLY A 41 2.35 -9.70 -3.49
CA GLY A 41 2.66 -8.55 -2.62
C GLY A 41 2.95 -8.94 -1.17
N LYS A 42 2.52 -10.13 -0.73
CA LYS A 42 2.88 -10.74 0.55
C LYS A 42 3.84 -11.90 0.31
N TYR A 43 5.05 -11.78 0.84
CA TYR A 43 6.12 -12.77 0.75
C TYR A 43 7.04 -12.66 1.97
N VAL A 44 7.99 -13.58 2.14
CA VAL A 44 9.03 -13.47 3.17
C VAL A 44 9.91 -12.27 2.82
N TRP A 45 9.71 -11.17 3.53
CA TRP A 45 10.38 -9.89 3.27
C TRP A 45 11.39 -9.49 4.35
N SER A 46 11.40 -10.22 5.47
CA SER A 46 12.23 -9.94 6.62
C SER A 46 13.55 -10.67 6.44
N LYS A 47 14.67 -9.95 6.48
CA LYS A 47 16.00 -10.57 6.34
C LYS A 47 16.27 -11.65 7.39
N ALA A 48 15.70 -11.52 8.59
CA ALA A 48 15.81 -12.50 9.66
C ALA A 48 15.25 -13.88 9.29
N ASP A 49 14.32 -13.92 8.32
CA ASP A 49 13.63 -15.13 7.88
C ASP A 49 14.13 -15.63 6.51
N MET A 50 15.19 -15.02 5.97
CA MET A 50 15.75 -15.36 4.66
C MET A 50 17.01 -16.23 4.81
N GLN A 51 17.23 -17.11 3.83
CA GLN A 51 18.53 -17.76 3.65
C GLN A 51 19.47 -16.78 2.94
N LEU A 52 20.52 -16.36 3.64
CA LEU A 52 21.44 -15.31 3.18
C LEU A 52 22.84 -15.86 2.82
N ASP A 53 23.09 -17.12 3.11
CA ASP A 53 24.21 -17.90 2.57
C ASP A 53 23.85 -18.45 1.17
N TRP A 54 24.88 -18.82 0.41
CA TRP A 54 24.80 -19.20 -1.00
C TRP A 54 24.95 -20.71 -1.21
#